data_AF-H5XNL1-F1
#
_entry.id   AF-H5XNL1-F1
#
_cell.length_a   1.000
_cell.length_b   1.000
_cell.length_c   1.000
_cell.angle_alpha   90.00
_cell.angle_beta   90.00
_cell.angle_gamma   90.00
#
_symmetry.space_group_name_H-M   'P 1'
#
loop_
_entity.id
_entity.type
_entity.pdbx_description
1 polymer ?
#
loop_
_entity_poly.entity_id
_entity_poly.type
_entity_poly.pdbx_seq_one_letter_code
_entity_poly.pdbx_strand_id
1 'polypeptide(L)'
;MGGVGTLRDAARGGAVLALPFGFSGGGLLLGTGPQPAGFGAPHLLAACGALLVASALAYLGVVERAEIFLAGITAGVVGTLASWLATLEALDGADGAAVATVAVLLFSPLFGPLATRLGRVPMPVLPRTTADLVRDDPQPPRHAVYAAVLRADQLLTGMIVGAATAVVLCQVVLAGQPSTSVTVLLAVLAAGFCLRARLYPALRHRAPLLLAGVSGAGALAAGPLMSGAGGLLVITAPCLVVAGGVAVLAGLAYSRRQAGPFFGRFAELAEVVVVLACVPVLCAVLGLYGHLRGLGG
;
A
#
# COMPACT_ATOMS: atom_id res chain seq x y z
N MET A 1 -34.23 1.00 25.10
CA MET A 1 -33.48 0.92 23.82
C MET A 1 -32.08 1.56 23.85
N GLY A 2 -31.66 2.29 24.90
CA GLY A 2 -30.33 2.93 24.96
C GLY A 2 -29.12 2.02 25.29
N GLY A 3 -29.31 0.88 25.96
CA GLY A 3 -28.20 0.04 26.43
C GLY A 3 -27.54 -0.86 25.37
N VAL A 4 -28.22 -1.16 24.25
CA VAL A 4 -27.65 -2.01 23.18
C VAL A 4 -26.72 -1.21 22.27
N GLY A 5 -26.95 0.10 22.13
CA GLY A 5 -26.06 1.01 21.40
C GLY A 5 -24.73 1.18 22.11
N THR A 6 -24.75 1.44 23.41
CA THR A 6 -23.53 1.67 24.22
C THR A 6 -22.63 0.44 24.30
N LEU A 7 -23.18 -0.76 24.42
CA LEU A 7 -22.41 -2.01 24.40
C LEU A 7 -21.75 -2.27 23.03
N ARG A 8 -22.45 -1.95 21.92
CA ARG A 8 -21.89 -2.04 20.58
C ARG A 8 -20.78 -1.01 20.37
N ASP A 9 -20.95 0.21 20.85
CA ASP A 9 -19.94 1.27 20.76
C ASP A 9 -18.69 0.96 21.60
N ALA A 10 -18.87 0.39 22.79
CA ALA A 10 -17.75 -0.07 23.62
C ALA A 10 -16.98 -1.23 22.97
N ALA A 11 -17.68 -2.22 22.40
CA ALA A 11 -17.06 -3.32 21.66
C ALA A 11 -16.29 -2.82 20.42
N ARG A 12 -16.79 -1.80 19.73
CA ARG A 12 -16.10 -1.13 18.60
C ARG A 12 -14.82 -0.44 19.06
N GLY A 13 -14.92 0.38 20.12
CA GLY A 13 -13.76 1.06 20.69
C GLY A 13 -12.68 0.07 21.12
N GLY A 14 -13.09 -1.01 21.78
CA GLY A 14 -12.20 -2.10 22.18
C GLY A 14 -11.54 -2.79 20.98
N ALA A 15 -12.28 -3.11 19.92
CA ALA A 15 -11.74 -3.76 18.73
C ALA A 15 -10.75 -2.87 17.95
N VAL A 16 -11.00 -1.56 17.86
CA VAL A 16 -10.06 -0.60 17.24
C VAL A 16 -8.80 -0.46 18.09
N LEU A 17 -8.94 -0.39 19.41
CA LEU A 17 -7.80 -0.32 20.34
C LEU A 17 -7.01 -1.63 20.36
N ALA A 18 -7.64 -2.78 20.13
CA ALA A 18 -6.96 -4.08 20.06
C ALA A 18 -5.92 -4.16 18.93
N LEU A 19 -6.01 -3.34 17.88
CA LEU A 19 -5.05 -3.33 16.78
C LEU A 19 -3.65 -2.86 17.21
N PRO A 20 -3.46 -1.63 17.75
CA PRO A 20 -2.15 -1.19 18.24
C PRO A 20 -1.66 -2.04 19.41
N PHE A 21 -2.55 -2.52 20.29
CA PHE A 21 -2.17 -3.42 21.39
C PHE A 21 -1.76 -4.82 20.91
N GLY A 22 -2.39 -5.35 19.87
CA GLY A 22 -2.01 -6.62 19.24
C GLY A 22 -0.66 -6.52 18.53
N PHE A 23 -0.40 -5.41 17.84
CA PHE A 23 0.90 -5.13 17.23
C PHE A 23 2.01 -5.00 18.28
N SER A 24 1.80 -4.16 19.30
CA SER A 24 2.80 -3.98 20.36
C SER A 24 3.00 -5.24 21.19
N GLY A 25 1.92 -5.96 21.53
CA GLY A 25 1.98 -7.24 22.23
C GLY A 25 2.71 -8.33 21.44
N GLY A 26 2.45 -8.44 20.13
CA GLY A 26 3.14 -9.38 19.25
C GLY A 26 4.63 -9.08 19.10
N GLY A 27 5.00 -7.81 19.00
CA GLY A 27 6.41 -7.39 18.97
C GLY A 27 7.15 -7.62 20.28
N LEU A 28 6.45 -7.49 21.42
CA LEU A 28 7.02 -7.71 22.75
C LEU A 28 7.03 -9.18 23.18
N LEU A 29 6.29 -10.06 22.49
CA LEU A 29 6.17 -11.49 22.84
C LEU A 29 7.51 -12.24 22.78
N LEU A 30 8.43 -11.76 21.96
CA LEU A 30 9.80 -12.27 21.80
C LEU A 30 10.85 -11.38 22.51
N GLY A 31 10.42 -10.30 23.18
CA GLY A 31 11.30 -9.31 23.82
C GLY A 31 11.50 -9.58 25.30
N THR A 32 12.37 -10.52 25.68
CA THR A 32 12.72 -10.83 27.08
C THR A 32 14.08 -10.24 27.52
N GLY A 33 14.57 -9.18 26.86
CA GLY A 33 15.90 -8.59 27.13
C GLY A 33 15.92 -7.07 27.23
N PRO A 34 16.95 -6.45 27.87
CA PRO A 34 17.05 -5.01 28.03
C PRO A 34 17.11 -4.27 26.68
N GLN A 35 16.24 -3.28 26.51
CA GLN A 35 16.14 -2.44 25.31
C GLN A 35 17.35 -1.50 25.25
N PRO A 36 18.23 -1.60 24.22
CA PRO A 36 17.85 -1.28 22.84
C PRO A 36 18.40 -2.21 21.74
N ALA A 37 18.97 -3.38 22.06
CA ALA A 37 19.71 -4.21 21.09
C ALA A 37 18.92 -5.36 20.43
N GLY A 38 17.61 -5.48 20.68
CA GLY A 38 16.87 -6.72 20.44
C GLY A 38 15.69 -6.69 19.46
N PHE A 39 15.37 -5.56 18.83
CA PHE A 39 14.27 -5.52 17.85
C PHE A 39 14.79 -5.93 16.47
N GLY A 40 14.54 -7.18 16.09
CA GLY A 40 14.91 -7.73 14.78
C GLY A 40 13.71 -8.02 13.88
N ALA A 41 14.00 -8.49 12.66
CA ALA A 41 13.03 -9.05 11.73
C ALA A 41 12.02 -10.04 12.38
N PRO A 42 12.41 -10.98 13.26
CA PRO A 42 11.46 -11.91 13.86
C PRO A 42 10.45 -11.25 14.80
N HIS A 43 10.83 -10.18 15.54
CA HIS A 43 9.90 -9.42 16.37
C HIS A 43 8.87 -8.68 15.53
N LEU A 44 9.30 -8.10 14.41
CA LEU A 44 8.41 -7.42 13.49
C LEU A 44 7.45 -8.39 12.80
N LEU A 45 7.93 -9.60 12.46
CA LEU A 45 7.10 -10.67 11.92
C LEU A 45 6.01 -11.08 12.91
N ALA A 46 6.36 -11.29 14.17
CA ALA A 46 5.40 -11.60 15.23
C ALA A 46 4.39 -10.46 15.44
N ALA A 47 4.84 -9.20 15.42
CA ALA A 47 3.98 -8.02 15.54
C ALA A 47 2.97 -7.91 14.38
N CYS A 48 3.44 -8.04 13.13
CA CYS A 48 2.59 -8.00 11.94
C CYS A 48 1.63 -9.20 11.88
N GLY A 49 2.09 -10.39 12.30
CA GLY A 49 1.26 -11.58 12.40
C GLY A 49 0.14 -11.43 13.44
N ALA A 50 0.47 -10.90 14.63
CA ALA A 50 -0.51 -10.62 15.68
C ALA A 50 -1.53 -9.55 15.23
N LEU A 51 -1.07 -8.47 14.57
CA LEU A 51 -1.94 -7.47 13.97
C LEU A 51 -2.90 -8.09 12.96
N LEU A 52 -2.40 -8.98 12.08
CA LEU A 52 -3.21 -9.66 11.07
C LEU A 52 -4.29 -10.53 11.71
N VAL A 53 -3.92 -11.34 12.72
CA VAL A 53 -4.88 -12.20 13.43
C VAL A 53 -5.91 -11.37 14.20
N ALA A 54 -5.48 -10.36 14.95
CA ALA A 54 -6.39 -9.47 15.68
C ALA A 54 -7.35 -8.74 14.72
N SER A 55 -6.86 -8.27 13.59
CA SER A 55 -7.68 -7.62 12.57
C SER A 55 -8.70 -8.56 11.94
N ALA A 56 -8.29 -9.80 11.64
CA ALA A 56 -9.19 -10.83 11.11
C ALA A 56 -10.30 -11.20 12.09
N LEU A 57 -9.95 -11.41 13.37
CA LEU A 57 -10.93 -11.71 14.42
C LEU A 57 -11.89 -10.53 14.63
N ALA A 58 -11.38 -9.30 14.64
CA ALA A 58 -12.20 -8.10 14.79
C ALA A 58 -13.12 -7.87 13.58
N TYR A 59 -12.65 -8.17 12.36
CA TYR A 59 -13.46 -8.13 11.15
C TYR A 59 -14.64 -9.12 11.20
N LEU A 60 -14.44 -10.32 11.76
CA LEU A 60 -15.50 -11.31 11.95
C LEU A 60 -16.46 -10.95 13.08
N GLY A 61 -15.97 -10.27 14.12
CA GLY A 61 -16.76 -9.92 15.31
C GLY A 61 -17.56 -8.61 15.19
N VAL A 62 -17.12 -7.66 14.36
CA VAL A 62 -17.70 -6.31 14.29
C VAL A 62 -18.20 -6.00 12.87
N VAL A 63 -19.51 -5.82 12.72
CA VAL A 63 -20.18 -5.58 11.43
C VAL A 63 -20.02 -4.14 10.91
N GLU A 64 -19.75 -3.16 11.80
CA GLU A 64 -19.56 -1.75 11.42
C GLU A 64 -18.08 -1.39 11.24
N ARG A 65 -17.77 -0.50 10.27
CA ARG A 65 -16.41 -0.03 9.92
C ARG A 65 -15.43 -1.15 9.51
N ALA A 66 -15.91 -2.10 8.71
CA ALA A 66 -15.11 -3.18 8.11
C ALA A 66 -13.81 -2.68 7.42
N GLU A 67 -13.82 -1.44 6.91
CA GLU A 67 -12.67 -0.78 6.29
C GLU A 67 -11.43 -0.67 7.21
N ILE A 68 -11.60 -0.42 8.52
CA ILE A 68 -10.46 -0.28 9.44
C ILE A 68 -9.79 -1.63 9.69
N PHE A 69 -10.59 -2.67 9.93
CA PHE A 69 -10.07 -4.01 10.16
C PHE A 69 -9.42 -4.57 8.89
N LEU A 70 -10.00 -4.27 7.72
CA LEU A 70 -9.37 -4.67 6.47
C LEU A 70 -8.09 -3.89 6.16
N ALA A 71 -7.99 -2.63 6.58
CA ALA A 71 -6.71 -1.91 6.56
C ALA A 71 -5.68 -2.59 7.46
N GLY A 72 -6.08 -3.04 8.65
CA GLY A 72 -5.23 -3.85 9.53
C GLY A 72 -4.80 -5.18 8.92
N ILE A 73 -5.72 -5.92 8.28
CA ILE A 73 -5.43 -7.18 7.58
C ILE A 73 -4.43 -6.93 6.45
N THR A 74 -4.67 -5.96 5.59
CA THR A 74 -3.80 -5.68 4.44
C THR A 74 -2.43 -5.16 4.86
N ALA A 75 -2.36 -4.25 5.83
CA ALA A 75 -1.09 -3.81 6.40
C ALA A 75 -0.34 -4.97 7.07
N GLY A 76 -1.06 -5.83 7.79
CA GLY A 76 -0.53 -7.05 8.39
C GLY A 76 0.05 -8.00 7.36
N VAL A 77 -0.65 -8.29 6.26
CA VAL A 77 -0.17 -9.18 5.17
C VAL A 77 1.10 -8.61 4.53
N VAL A 78 1.12 -7.31 4.21
CA VAL A 78 2.29 -6.69 3.60
C VAL A 78 3.48 -6.69 4.57
N GLY A 79 3.23 -6.36 5.84
CA GLY A 79 4.25 -6.35 6.88
C GLY A 79 4.80 -7.73 7.23
N THR A 80 3.96 -8.78 7.27
CA THR A 80 4.42 -10.15 7.48
C THR A 80 5.26 -10.63 6.30
N LEU A 81 4.89 -10.32 5.06
CA LEU A 81 5.71 -10.65 3.90
C LEU A 81 7.06 -9.92 3.92
N ALA A 82 7.07 -8.62 4.22
CA ALA A 82 8.30 -7.83 4.31
C ALA A 82 9.25 -8.37 5.39
N SER A 83 8.73 -8.61 6.59
CA SER A 83 9.50 -9.11 7.73
C SER A 83 9.93 -10.57 7.56
N TRP A 84 9.10 -11.42 6.95
CA TRP A 84 9.47 -12.78 6.61
C TRP A 84 10.63 -12.84 5.63
N LEU A 85 10.63 -12.01 4.58
CA LEU A 85 11.78 -11.91 3.68
C LEU A 85 13.05 -11.47 4.43
N ALA A 86 12.93 -10.54 5.38
CA ALA A 86 14.03 -10.10 6.23
C ALA A 86 14.51 -11.15 7.25
N THR A 87 13.84 -12.29 7.40
CA THR A 87 14.34 -13.42 8.21
C THR A 87 15.23 -14.38 7.41
N LEU A 88 15.30 -14.22 6.09
CA LEU A 88 16.17 -15.03 5.25
C LEU A 88 17.61 -14.52 5.35
N GLU A 89 18.58 -15.41 5.57
CA GLU A 89 20.00 -15.05 5.76
C GLU A 89 20.60 -14.22 4.61
N ALA A 90 20.02 -14.33 3.41
CA ALA A 90 20.49 -13.64 2.21
C ALA A 90 19.93 -12.22 2.02
N LEU A 91 18.96 -11.79 2.84
CA LEU A 91 18.21 -10.53 2.65
C LEU A 91 18.19 -9.73 3.95
N ASP A 92 18.41 -8.42 3.83
CA ASP A 92 18.29 -7.51 4.98
C ASP A 92 16.86 -6.95 5.11
N GLY A 93 16.57 -6.26 6.21
CA GLY A 93 15.29 -5.61 6.47
C GLY A 93 14.87 -4.63 5.37
N ALA A 94 15.83 -3.92 4.79
CA ALA A 94 15.58 -2.98 3.70
C ALA A 94 15.22 -3.69 2.39
N ASP A 95 15.79 -4.87 2.12
CA ASP A 95 15.46 -5.67 0.93
C ASP A 95 14.03 -6.20 1.01
N GLY A 96 13.62 -6.71 2.17
CA GLY A 96 12.23 -7.13 2.41
C GLY A 96 11.24 -5.97 2.25
N ALA A 97 11.59 -4.78 2.74
CA ALA A 97 10.80 -3.56 2.57
C ALA A 97 10.71 -3.10 1.10
N ALA A 98 11.80 -3.21 0.33
CA ALA A 98 11.83 -2.91 -1.10
C ALA A 98 10.87 -3.83 -1.87
N VAL A 99 10.98 -5.15 -1.63
CA VAL A 99 10.13 -6.15 -2.30
C VAL A 99 8.66 -5.93 -1.97
N ALA A 100 8.33 -5.72 -0.70
CA ALA A 100 6.95 -5.49 -0.28
C ALA A 100 6.34 -4.23 -0.91
N THR A 101 7.09 -3.13 -0.95
CA THR A 101 6.62 -1.86 -1.53
C THR A 101 6.40 -1.97 -3.03
N VAL A 102 7.33 -2.61 -3.74
CA VAL A 102 7.19 -2.88 -5.19
C VAL A 102 6.02 -3.81 -5.46
N ALA A 103 5.87 -4.88 -4.69
CA ALA A 103 4.74 -5.80 -4.81
C ALA A 103 3.39 -5.09 -4.64
N VAL A 104 3.26 -4.20 -3.65
CA VAL A 104 2.05 -3.39 -3.48
C VAL A 104 1.74 -2.54 -4.71
N LEU A 105 2.75 -1.86 -5.29
CA LEU A 105 2.55 -1.03 -6.49
C LEU A 105 2.14 -1.87 -7.71
N LEU A 106 2.77 -3.03 -7.90
CA LEU A 106 2.49 -3.95 -9.01
C LEU A 106 1.10 -4.59 -8.89
N PHE A 107 0.72 -5.02 -7.69
CA PHE A 107 -0.55 -5.71 -7.43
C PHE A 107 -1.71 -4.76 -7.13
N SER A 108 -1.47 -3.44 -6.99
CA SER A 108 -2.51 -2.43 -6.77
C SER A 108 -3.74 -2.54 -7.70
N PRO A 109 -3.62 -2.84 -9.02
CA PRO A 109 -4.77 -3.01 -9.91
C PRO A 109 -5.75 -4.10 -9.48
N LEU A 110 -5.29 -5.09 -8.71
CA LEU A 110 -6.12 -6.21 -8.27
C LEU A 110 -7.10 -5.80 -7.16
N PHE A 111 -6.86 -4.71 -6.43
CA PHE A 111 -7.72 -4.31 -5.32
C PHE A 111 -9.17 -4.03 -5.76
N GLY A 112 -9.39 -3.42 -6.94
CA GLY A 112 -10.74 -3.17 -7.47
C GLY A 112 -11.53 -4.46 -7.78
N PRO A 113 -11.01 -5.36 -8.64
CA PRO A 113 -11.62 -6.66 -8.91
C PRO A 113 -11.80 -7.53 -7.65
N LEU A 114 -10.85 -7.49 -6.71
CA LEU A 114 -10.98 -8.22 -5.45
C LEU A 114 -12.09 -7.63 -4.58
N ALA A 115 -12.17 -6.30 -4.44
CA ALA A 115 -13.22 -5.64 -3.67
C ALA A 115 -14.61 -5.93 -4.24
N THR A 116 -14.77 -5.91 -5.56
CA THR A 116 -16.05 -6.20 -6.22
C THR A 116 -16.46 -7.66 -6.08
N ARG A 117 -15.51 -8.60 -6.20
CA ARG A 117 -15.76 -10.03 -5.97
C ARG A 117 -16.10 -10.34 -4.51
N LEU A 118 -15.32 -9.81 -3.56
CA LEU A 118 -15.54 -10.01 -2.13
C LEU A 118 -16.82 -9.31 -1.64
N GLY A 119 -17.15 -8.15 -2.21
CA GLY A 119 -18.41 -7.44 -1.98
C GLY A 119 -19.63 -8.10 -2.63
N ARG A 120 -19.42 -9.16 -3.43
CA ARG A 120 -20.46 -9.90 -4.17
C ARG A 120 -21.36 -8.98 -4.98
N VAL A 121 -20.75 -7.98 -5.63
CA VAL A 121 -21.49 -7.06 -6.49
C VAL A 121 -22.07 -7.86 -7.66
N PRO A 122 -23.39 -7.82 -7.92
CA PRO A 122 -23.99 -8.51 -9.05
C PRO A 122 -23.35 -8.02 -10.35
N MET A 123 -22.65 -8.91 -11.07
CA MET A 123 -22.04 -8.58 -12.35
C MET A 123 -23.09 -8.72 -13.46
N PRO A 124 -23.16 -7.76 -14.39
CA PRO A 124 -24.03 -7.91 -15.56
C PRO A 124 -23.54 -9.11 -16.37
N VAL A 125 -24.46 -10.01 -16.70
CA VAL A 125 -24.19 -11.09 -17.66
C VAL A 125 -24.12 -10.47 -19.05
N LEU A 126 -22.96 -10.58 -19.70
CA LEU A 126 -22.80 -10.08 -21.06
C LEU A 126 -23.55 -11.03 -22.02
N PRO A 127 -24.51 -10.52 -22.82
CA PRO A 127 -25.22 -11.34 -23.79
C PRO A 127 -24.24 -12.02 -24.73
N ARG A 128 -24.31 -13.34 -24.86
CA ARG A 128 -23.43 -14.10 -25.78
C ARG A 128 -24.17 -14.55 -27.03
N THR A 129 -25.49 -14.57 -26.97
CA THR A 129 -26.37 -14.98 -28.07
C THR A 129 -27.41 -13.91 -28.38
N THR A 130 -27.98 -13.96 -29.58
CA THR A 130 -29.09 -13.08 -29.97
C THR A 130 -30.34 -13.34 -29.14
N ALA A 131 -30.54 -14.57 -28.64
CA ALA A 131 -31.61 -14.91 -27.73
C ALA A 131 -31.46 -14.21 -26.37
N ASP A 132 -30.23 -14.03 -25.88
CA ASP A 132 -29.96 -13.31 -24.62
C ASP A 132 -30.27 -11.81 -24.72
N LEU A 133 -30.28 -11.21 -25.92
CA LEU A 133 -30.64 -9.79 -26.12
C LEU A 133 -32.14 -9.53 -25.96
N VAL A 134 -32.98 -10.53 -26.19
CA VAL A 134 -34.44 -10.43 -26.08
C VAL A 134 -34.93 -10.92 -24.71
N ARG A 135 -34.05 -11.56 -23.94
CA ARG A 135 -34.34 -12.12 -22.63
C ARG A 135 -34.40 -11.00 -21.58
N ASP A 136 -35.59 -10.78 -21.02
CA ASP A 136 -35.82 -9.79 -19.95
C ASP A 136 -35.74 -10.48 -18.58
N ASP A 137 -34.52 -10.84 -18.17
CA ASP A 137 -34.31 -11.47 -16.86
C ASP A 137 -34.59 -10.47 -15.72
N PRO A 138 -35.25 -10.90 -14.62
CA PRO A 138 -35.62 -10.01 -13.53
C PRO A 138 -34.37 -9.39 -12.89
N GLN A 139 -34.32 -8.06 -12.90
CA GLN A 139 -33.19 -7.32 -12.34
C GLN A 139 -33.11 -7.52 -10.81
N PRO A 140 -31.90 -7.62 -10.24
CA PRO A 140 -31.73 -7.73 -8.80
C PRO A 140 -32.33 -6.52 -8.10
N PRO A 141 -32.93 -6.69 -6.92
CA PRO A 141 -33.58 -5.59 -6.22
C PRO A 141 -32.55 -4.51 -5.85
N ARG A 142 -32.89 -3.25 -6.12
CA ARG A 142 -31.96 -2.11 -5.98
C ARG A 142 -31.26 -2.04 -4.63
N HIS A 143 -31.99 -2.30 -3.53
CA HIS A 143 -31.45 -2.26 -2.17
C HIS A 143 -30.33 -3.29 -1.95
N ALA A 144 -30.42 -4.48 -2.56
CA ALA A 144 -29.38 -5.50 -2.46
C ALA A 144 -28.12 -5.09 -3.22
N VAL A 145 -28.28 -4.46 -4.39
CA VAL A 145 -27.17 -3.91 -5.19
C VAL A 145 -26.46 -2.79 -4.41
N TYR A 146 -27.22 -1.84 -3.85
CA TYR A 146 -26.63 -0.76 -3.04
C TYR A 146 -25.86 -1.30 -1.83
N ALA A 147 -26.39 -2.29 -1.12
CA ALA A 147 -25.71 -2.91 0.01
C ALA A 147 -24.44 -3.69 -0.39
N ALA A 148 -24.40 -4.28 -1.58
CA ALA A 148 -23.21 -4.95 -2.12
C ALA A 148 -22.15 -3.95 -2.55
N VAL A 149 -22.54 -2.86 -3.22
CA VAL A 149 -21.63 -1.78 -3.65
C VAL A 149 -21.03 -1.07 -2.44
N LEU A 150 -21.82 -0.78 -1.40
CA LEU A 150 -21.30 -0.16 -0.17
C LEU A 150 -20.26 -1.05 0.52
N ARG A 151 -20.52 -2.36 0.59
CA ARG A 151 -19.55 -3.33 1.12
C ARG A 151 -18.28 -3.37 0.27
N ALA A 152 -18.40 -3.41 -1.05
CA ALA A 152 -17.24 -3.37 -1.95
C ALA A 152 -16.42 -2.08 -1.77
N ASP A 153 -17.06 -0.90 -1.61
CA ASP A 153 -16.37 0.38 -1.38
C ASP A 153 -15.61 0.39 -0.04
N GLN A 154 -16.21 -0.14 1.02
CA GLN A 154 -15.55 -0.29 2.32
C GLN A 154 -14.36 -1.24 2.25
N LEU A 155 -14.50 -2.36 1.54
CA LEU A 155 -13.40 -3.31 1.32
C LEU A 155 -12.27 -2.65 0.51
N LEU A 156 -12.59 -1.94 -0.56
CA LEU A 156 -11.59 -1.23 -1.36
C LEU A 156 -10.86 -0.18 -0.53
N THR A 157 -11.59 0.59 0.26
CA THR A 157 -11.03 1.63 1.13
C THR A 157 -10.06 1.03 2.14
N GLY A 158 -10.44 -0.05 2.81
CA GLY A 158 -9.57 -0.74 3.76
C GLY A 158 -8.29 -1.26 3.10
N MET A 159 -8.39 -1.93 1.95
CA MET A 159 -7.21 -2.45 1.24
C MET A 159 -6.25 -1.33 0.81
N ILE A 160 -6.76 -0.22 0.30
CA ILE A 160 -5.93 0.91 -0.14
C ILE A 160 -5.26 1.59 1.05
N VAL A 161 -6.00 1.84 2.13
CA VAL A 161 -5.45 2.50 3.33
C VAL A 161 -4.38 1.62 3.97
N GLY A 162 -4.65 0.32 4.17
CA GLY A 162 -3.68 -0.59 4.78
C GLY A 162 -2.45 -0.85 3.93
N ALA A 163 -2.61 -0.95 2.61
CA ALA A 163 -1.46 -1.04 1.70
C ALA A 163 -0.63 0.25 1.72
N ALA A 164 -1.26 1.43 1.70
CA ALA A 164 -0.57 2.70 1.77
C ALA A 164 0.19 2.90 3.09
N THR A 165 -0.41 2.54 4.23
CA THR A 165 0.27 2.64 5.54
C THR A 165 1.48 1.71 5.61
N ALA A 166 1.36 0.47 5.16
CA ALA A 166 2.49 -0.46 5.11
C ALA A 166 3.61 0.04 4.19
N VAL A 167 3.27 0.60 3.02
CA VAL A 167 4.23 1.23 2.10
C VAL A 167 4.98 2.38 2.76
N VAL A 168 4.28 3.29 3.44
CA VAL A 168 4.91 4.42 4.15
C VAL A 168 5.94 3.89 5.17
N LEU A 169 5.59 2.87 5.95
CA LEU A 169 6.50 2.26 6.92
C LEU A 169 7.71 1.60 6.25
N CYS A 170 7.50 0.87 5.14
CA CYS A 170 8.58 0.26 4.38
C CYS A 170 9.53 1.31 3.78
N GLN A 171 9.00 2.43 3.30
CA GLN A 171 9.80 3.54 2.79
C GLN A 171 10.64 4.22 3.87
N VAL A 172 10.15 4.28 5.11
CA VAL A 172 10.95 4.76 6.26
C VAL A 172 12.13 3.83 6.54
N VAL A 173 11.92 2.51 6.47
CA VAL A 173 13.02 1.54 6.60
C VAL A 173 14.04 1.71 5.46
N LEU A 174 13.58 1.85 4.22
CA LEU A 174 14.44 2.08 3.05
C LEU A 174 15.24 3.38 3.14
N ALA A 175 14.67 4.45 3.72
CA ALA A 175 15.35 5.73 3.88
C ALA A 175 16.63 5.63 4.72
N GLY A 176 16.71 4.62 5.59
CA GLY A 176 17.89 4.35 6.42
C GLY A 176 19.05 3.70 5.66
N GLN A 177 18.84 3.18 4.45
CA GLN A 177 19.88 2.48 3.69
C GLN A 177 20.55 3.42 2.68
N PRO A 178 21.84 3.76 2.86
CA PRO A 178 22.57 4.63 1.93
C PRO A 178 22.96 3.85 0.67
N SER A 179 22.06 3.83 -0.32
CA SER A 179 22.29 3.19 -1.62
C SER A 179 21.71 4.02 -2.76
N THR A 180 22.47 4.12 -3.85
CA THR A 180 22.01 4.78 -5.08
C THR A 180 20.82 4.03 -5.68
N SER A 181 20.83 2.69 -5.66
CA SER A 181 19.73 1.85 -6.13
C SER A 181 18.46 2.08 -5.30
N VAL A 182 18.59 2.22 -3.98
CA VAL A 182 17.45 2.52 -3.09
C VAL A 182 16.88 3.91 -3.38
N THR A 183 17.75 4.89 -3.64
CA THR A 183 17.34 6.24 -4.04
C THR A 183 16.56 6.21 -5.36
N VAL A 184 17.05 5.49 -6.37
CA VAL A 184 16.32 5.34 -7.64
C VAL A 184 14.98 4.62 -7.41
N LEU A 185 14.95 3.58 -6.57
CA LEU A 185 13.74 2.85 -6.25
C LEU A 185 12.69 3.75 -5.60
N LEU A 186 13.06 4.52 -4.58
CA LEU A 186 12.16 5.46 -3.91
C LEU A 186 11.61 6.51 -4.86
N ALA A 187 12.40 6.99 -5.83
CA ALA A 187 11.95 7.94 -6.85
C ALA A 187 10.91 7.33 -7.80
N VAL A 188 11.17 6.11 -8.28
CA VAL A 188 10.25 5.36 -9.15
C VAL A 188 8.95 5.06 -8.40
N LEU A 189 9.04 4.62 -7.13
CA LEU A 189 7.88 4.35 -6.28
C LEU A 189 7.06 5.61 -5.98
N ALA A 190 7.71 6.73 -5.65
CA ALA A 190 7.04 8.01 -5.40
C ALA A 190 6.26 8.47 -6.63
N ALA A 191 6.87 8.40 -7.82
CA ALA A 191 6.19 8.69 -9.08
C ALA A 191 5.02 7.72 -9.33
N GLY A 192 5.23 6.42 -9.11
CA GLY A 192 4.23 5.38 -9.30
C GLY A 192 2.99 5.57 -8.45
N PHE A 193 3.14 5.80 -7.15
CA PHE A 193 2.01 6.03 -6.25
C PHE A 193 1.28 7.35 -6.54
N CYS A 194 2.01 8.42 -6.91
CA CYS A 194 1.40 9.67 -7.35
C CYS A 194 0.58 9.52 -8.64
N LEU A 195 1.10 8.80 -9.64
CA LEU A 195 0.38 8.48 -10.88
C LEU A 195 -0.85 7.61 -10.59
N ARG A 196 -0.69 6.56 -9.77
CA ARG A 196 -1.79 5.69 -9.35
C ARG A 196 -2.92 6.44 -8.65
N ALA A 197 -2.59 7.42 -7.82
CA ALA A 197 -3.59 8.22 -7.13
C ALA A 197 -4.54 8.97 -8.09
N ARG A 198 -4.12 9.22 -9.33
CA ARG A 198 -4.95 9.83 -10.38
C ARG A 198 -6.06 8.90 -10.89
N LEU A 199 -5.86 7.59 -10.83
CA LEU A 199 -6.84 6.60 -11.30
C LEU A 199 -8.07 6.50 -10.38
N TYR A 200 -7.93 6.92 -9.12
CA TYR A 200 -9.02 6.86 -8.15
C TYR A 200 -9.76 8.20 -8.07
N PRO A 201 -11.03 8.27 -8.52
CA PRO A 201 -11.79 9.51 -8.51
C PRO A 201 -12.18 9.94 -7.09
N ALA A 202 -12.37 9.00 -6.17
CA ALA A 202 -12.77 9.28 -4.80
C ALA A 202 -11.59 9.74 -3.95
N LEU A 203 -11.73 10.89 -3.28
CA LEU A 203 -10.70 11.46 -2.41
C LEU A 203 -10.23 10.50 -1.31
N ARG A 204 -11.15 9.67 -0.79
CA ARG A 204 -10.84 8.65 0.23
C ARG A 204 -9.85 7.57 -0.22
N HIS A 205 -9.81 7.26 -1.51
CA HIS A 205 -8.86 6.30 -2.09
C HIS A 205 -7.60 7.00 -2.60
N ARG A 206 -7.78 8.23 -3.09
CA ARG A 206 -6.69 9.05 -3.61
C ARG A 206 -5.73 9.54 -2.52
N ALA A 207 -6.24 10.01 -1.38
CA ALA A 207 -5.40 10.60 -0.34
C ALA A 207 -4.36 9.61 0.25
N PRO A 208 -4.70 8.35 0.60
CA PRO A 208 -3.70 7.39 1.07
C PRO A 208 -2.60 7.09 0.04
N LEU A 209 -2.95 6.97 -1.25
CA LEU A 209 -1.97 6.74 -2.31
C LEU A 209 -1.07 7.95 -2.53
N LEU A 210 -1.60 9.16 -2.45
CA LEU A 210 -0.78 10.37 -2.47
C LEU A 210 0.16 10.44 -1.26
N LEU A 211 -0.31 10.06 -0.07
CA LEU A 211 0.55 9.99 1.12
C LEU A 211 1.70 8.99 0.93
N ALA A 212 1.43 7.82 0.33
CA ALA A 212 2.46 6.84 -0.02
C ALA A 212 3.47 7.37 -1.07
N GLY A 213 3.02 8.22 -2.01
CA GLY A 213 3.92 8.87 -2.97
C GLY A 213 4.76 9.98 -2.36
N VAL A 214 4.14 10.84 -1.54
CA VAL A 214 4.79 11.97 -0.86
C VAL A 214 5.77 11.49 0.21
N SER A 215 5.45 10.44 0.95
CA SER A 215 6.38 9.83 1.91
C SER A 215 7.64 9.31 1.23
N GLY A 216 7.53 8.73 0.03
CA GLY A 216 8.69 8.29 -0.75
C GLY A 216 9.56 9.46 -1.19
N ALA A 217 8.95 10.58 -1.60
CA ALA A 217 9.66 11.82 -1.87
C ALA A 217 10.31 12.42 -0.60
N GLY A 218 9.64 12.33 0.55
CA GLY A 218 10.20 12.74 1.85
C GLY A 218 11.39 11.88 2.27
N ALA A 219 11.32 10.57 2.07
CA ALA A 219 12.41 9.61 2.31
C ALA A 219 13.64 9.94 1.45
N LEU A 220 13.43 10.30 0.18
CA LEU A 220 14.50 10.79 -0.71
C LEU A 220 15.15 12.07 -0.22
N ALA A 221 14.37 12.99 0.36
CA ALA A 221 14.89 14.23 0.91
C ALA A 221 15.75 13.99 2.16
N ALA A 222 15.33 13.02 2.99
CA ALA A 222 15.97 12.69 4.25
C ALA A 222 17.30 11.93 4.07
N GLY A 223 17.41 11.06 3.07
CA GLY A 223 18.61 10.24 2.84
C GLY A 223 19.92 11.03 2.74
N PRO A 224 20.02 12.08 1.90
CA PRO A 224 21.21 12.93 1.80
C PRO A 224 21.53 13.71 3.08
N LEU A 225 20.50 14.12 3.84
CA LEU A 225 20.68 14.82 5.12
C LEU A 225 21.29 13.92 6.20
N MET A 226 21.10 12.61 6.09
CA MET A 226 21.61 11.62 7.04
C MET A 226 22.97 11.02 6.65
N SER A 227 23.38 11.12 5.38
CA SER A 227 24.54 10.36 4.84
C SER A 227 25.82 11.17 4.64
N GLY A 228 25.83 12.50 4.87
CA GLY A 228 27.06 13.31 4.84
C GLY A 228 27.85 13.30 3.52
N ALA A 229 27.28 12.79 2.43
CA ALA A 229 27.98 12.49 1.19
C ALA A 229 27.59 13.45 0.04
N GLY A 230 28.56 14.23 -0.44
CA GLY A 230 28.73 14.71 -1.82
C GLY A 230 27.71 15.71 -2.40
N GLY A 231 28.21 16.85 -2.91
CA GLY A 231 27.42 17.96 -3.47
C GLY A 231 26.49 17.65 -4.65
N LEU A 232 26.60 16.48 -5.30
CA LEU A 232 25.68 16.06 -6.36
C LEU A 232 24.32 15.62 -5.80
N LEU A 233 24.31 14.90 -4.67
CA LEU A 233 23.09 14.44 -3.98
C LEU A 233 22.34 15.59 -3.28
N VAL A 234 23.08 16.63 -2.89
CA VAL A 234 22.53 17.88 -2.32
C VAL A 234 21.68 18.65 -3.33
N ILE A 235 21.91 18.47 -4.64
CA ILE A 235 21.15 19.16 -5.70
C ILE A 235 20.04 18.26 -6.26
N THR A 236 20.30 16.96 -6.47
CA THR A 236 19.32 16.07 -7.10
C THR A 236 18.12 15.75 -6.20
N ALA A 237 18.34 15.57 -4.90
CA ALA A 237 17.26 15.26 -3.96
C ALA A 237 16.23 16.40 -3.81
N PRO A 238 16.61 17.68 -3.54
CA PRO A 238 15.63 18.75 -3.53
C PRO A 238 15.03 19.00 -4.90
N CYS A 239 15.76 18.77 -6.00
CA CYS A 239 15.19 18.90 -7.34
C CYS A 239 14.10 17.85 -7.61
N LEU A 240 14.28 16.59 -7.17
CA LEU A 240 13.25 15.56 -7.23
C LEU A 240 12.08 15.81 -6.26
N VAL A 241 12.35 16.34 -5.07
CA VAL A 241 11.30 16.71 -4.10
C VAL A 241 10.46 17.88 -4.61
N VAL A 242 11.10 18.88 -5.22
CA VAL A 242 10.43 20.00 -5.87
C VAL A 242 9.67 19.50 -7.09
N ALA A 243 10.24 18.63 -7.92
CA ALA A 243 9.54 18.04 -9.07
C ALA A 243 8.35 17.18 -8.62
N GLY A 244 8.50 16.38 -7.57
CA GLY A 244 7.43 15.57 -6.96
C GLY A 244 6.34 16.44 -6.33
N GLY A 245 6.72 17.49 -5.60
CA GLY A 245 5.82 18.47 -5.01
C GLY A 245 5.04 19.24 -6.08
N VAL A 246 5.72 19.68 -7.14
CA VAL A 246 5.09 20.32 -8.31
C VAL A 246 4.19 19.33 -9.03
N ALA A 247 4.55 18.05 -9.15
CA ALA A 247 3.70 17.02 -9.76
C ALA A 247 2.45 16.71 -8.92
N VAL A 248 2.56 16.70 -7.59
CA VAL A 248 1.43 16.52 -6.66
C VAL A 248 0.52 17.75 -6.69
N LEU A 249 1.08 18.96 -6.63
CA LEU A 249 0.32 20.21 -6.73
C LEU A 249 -0.33 20.37 -8.10
N ALA A 250 0.37 20.01 -9.19
CA ALA A 250 -0.18 19.96 -10.53
C ALA A 250 -1.27 18.90 -10.65
N GLY A 251 -1.07 17.70 -10.08
CA GLY A 251 -2.09 16.64 -10.07
C GLY A 251 -3.35 17.03 -9.28
N LEU A 252 -3.21 17.78 -8.18
CA LEU A 252 -4.32 18.31 -7.39
C LEU A 252 -5.01 19.48 -8.11
N ALA A 253 -4.25 20.39 -8.72
CA ALA A 253 -4.78 21.54 -9.47
C ALA A 253 -5.47 21.10 -10.78
N TYR A 254 -4.90 20.14 -11.49
CA TYR A 254 -5.41 19.64 -12.76
C TYR A 254 -6.52 18.59 -12.58
N SER A 255 -6.75 18.08 -11.37
CA SER A 255 -7.92 17.25 -11.05
C SER A 255 -9.26 17.98 -11.18
N ARG A 256 -9.26 19.34 -11.19
CA ARG A 256 -10.47 20.15 -11.35
C ARG A 256 -10.75 20.56 -12.80
N ARG A 257 -9.85 20.26 -13.74
CA ARG A 257 -10.02 20.53 -15.17
C ARG A 257 -10.05 19.20 -15.92
N GLN A 258 -10.94 19.06 -16.90
CA GLN A 258 -10.90 17.91 -17.80
C GLN A 258 -9.54 17.93 -18.52
N ALA A 259 -8.61 17.11 -18.07
CA ALA A 259 -7.32 16.97 -18.70
C ALA A 259 -7.55 16.55 -20.16
N GLY A 260 -6.98 17.29 -21.12
CA GLY A 260 -7.15 16.98 -22.53
C GLY A 260 -6.77 15.52 -22.84
N PRO A 261 -7.38 14.89 -23.87
CA PRO A 261 -7.19 13.47 -24.20
C PRO A 261 -5.71 13.04 -24.29
N PHE A 262 -4.86 13.95 -24.76
CA PHE A 262 -3.41 13.75 -24.86
C PHE A 262 -2.74 13.54 -23.50
N PHE A 263 -2.98 14.42 -22.51
CA PHE A 263 -2.37 14.32 -21.17
C PHE A 263 -2.80 13.06 -20.42
N GLY A 264 -4.02 12.57 -20.68
CA GLY A 264 -4.48 11.28 -20.17
C GLY A 264 -3.59 10.12 -20.62
N ARG A 265 -3.27 10.11 -21.91
CA ARG A 265 -2.45 9.09 -22.55
C ARG A 265 -0.99 9.10 -22.09
N PHE A 266 -0.37 10.28 -21.94
CA PHE A 266 1.01 10.35 -21.43
C PHE A 266 1.13 9.84 -20.00
N ALA A 267 0.17 10.16 -19.15
CA ALA A 267 0.18 9.65 -17.77
C ALA A 267 0.01 8.12 -17.72
N GLU A 268 -0.83 7.55 -18.59
CA GLU A 268 -0.98 6.10 -18.74
C GLU A 268 0.33 5.43 -19.20
N LEU A 269 0.98 5.98 -20.22
CA LEU A 269 2.29 5.49 -20.69
C LEU A 269 3.38 5.64 -19.62
N ALA A 270 3.43 6.77 -18.92
CA ALA A 270 4.36 6.99 -17.83
C ALA A 270 4.15 5.99 -16.69
N GLU A 271 2.90 5.67 -16.36
CA GLU A 271 2.57 4.66 -15.36
C GLU A 271 3.07 3.27 -15.77
N VAL A 272 2.85 2.88 -17.03
CA VAL A 272 3.37 1.59 -17.56
C VAL A 272 4.89 1.54 -17.49
N VAL A 273 5.58 2.61 -17.90
CA VAL A 273 7.05 2.70 -17.84
C VAL A 273 7.55 2.60 -16.41
N VAL A 274 6.91 3.31 -15.47
CA VAL A 274 7.27 3.26 -14.04
C VAL A 274 7.10 1.85 -13.48
N VAL A 275 5.98 1.18 -13.75
CA VAL A 275 5.73 -0.20 -13.30
C VAL A 275 6.74 -1.17 -13.90
N LEU A 276 7.07 -1.04 -15.19
CA LEU A 276 8.09 -1.86 -15.85
C LEU A 276 9.49 -1.60 -15.29
N ALA A 277 9.82 -0.35 -14.93
CA ALA A 277 11.10 0.01 -14.35
C ALA A 277 11.27 -0.48 -12.91
N CYS A 278 10.19 -0.72 -12.16
CA CYS A 278 10.27 -1.22 -10.79
C CYS A 278 11.00 -2.56 -10.68
N VAL A 279 10.79 -3.49 -11.62
CA VAL A 279 11.40 -4.83 -11.59
C VAL A 279 12.93 -4.76 -11.69
N PRO A 280 13.53 -4.16 -12.74
CA PRO A 280 14.98 -4.10 -12.85
C PRO A 280 15.63 -3.27 -11.74
N VAL A 281 14.97 -2.22 -11.24
CA VAL A 281 15.48 -1.40 -10.13
C VAL A 281 15.44 -2.20 -8.82
N LEU A 282 14.40 -2.98 -8.57
CA LEU A 282 14.33 -3.89 -7.43
C LEU A 282 15.46 -4.93 -7.49
N CYS A 283 15.71 -5.54 -8.65
CA CYS A 283 16.84 -6.45 -8.83
C CYS A 283 18.20 -5.78 -8.53
N ALA A 284 18.33 -4.47 -8.81
CA ALA A 284 19.52 -3.72 -8.45
C ALA A 284 19.66 -3.52 -6.93
N VAL A 285 18.56 -3.21 -6.24
CA VAL A 285 18.54 -3.08 -4.77
C VAL A 285 18.92 -4.40 -4.11
N LEU A 286 18.38 -5.52 -4.60
CA LEU A 286 18.71 -6.87 -4.13
C LEU A 286 20.14 -7.34 -4.47
N GLY A 287 20.97 -6.51 -5.11
CA GLY A 287 22.34 -6.85 -5.48
C GLY A 287 22.48 -7.93 -6.56
N LEU A 288 21.38 -8.31 -7.23
CA LEU A 288 21.35 -9.45 -8.15
C LEU A 288 22.32 -9.26 -9.33
N TYR A 289 22.44 -8.05 -9.88
CA TYR A 289 23.40 -7.77 -10.96
C TYR A 289 24.85 -7.92 -10.51
N GLY A 290 25.16 -7.57 -9.26
CA GLY A 290 26.49 -7.76 -8.69
C GLY A 290 26.80 -9.25 -8.52
N HIS A 291 25.82 -10.02 -8.04
CA HIS A 291 25.95 -11.47 -7.91
C HIS A 291 26.19 -12.17 -9.26
N LEU A 292 25.40 -11.82 -10.28
CA LEU A 292 25.56 -12.37 -11.64
C LEU A 292 26.91 -12.00 -12.25
N ARG A 293 27.41 -10.77 -12.02
CA ARG A 293 28.73 -10.36 -12.49
C ARG A 293 29.85 -11.14 -11.79
N GLY A 294 29.73 -11.37 -10.49
CA GLY A 294 30.71 -12.16 -9.72
C GLY A 294 30.79 -13.63 -10.13
N LEU A 295 29.73 -14.19 -10.71
CA LEU A 295 29.75 -15.54 -11.30
C LEU A 295 30.47 -15.58 -12.66
N GLY A 296 30.56 -14.45 -13.35
CA GLY A 296 31.15 -14.33 -14.69
C GLY A 296 32.63 -13.91 -14.72
N GLY A 297 33.20 -13.46 -13.58
CA GLY A 297 34.56 -12.92 -13.47
C GLY A 297 34.60 -11.43 -13.12
#